data_AF-A0A7Y8H9X2-F1
#
_entry.id   AF-A0A7Y8H9X2-F1
#
_cell.length_a   1.000
_cell.length_b   1.000
_cell.length_c   1.000
_cell.angle_alpha   90.00
_cell.angle_beta   90.00
_cell.angle_gamma   90.00
#
_symmetry.space_group_name_H-M   'P 1'
#
loop_
_entity.id
_entity.type
_entity.pdbx_description
1 polymer ?
#
loop_
_entity_poly.entity_id
_entity_poly.type
_entity_poly.pdbx_seq_one_letter_code
_entity_poly.pdbx_strand_id
1 'polypeptide(L)'
;MYSTKEIEEKLRNLWRELKAQQLNNDQLRYFIMLLEIIKTEAGEKLLEQNPADYDLRHIILWIDSLREKAAKKLLEQNPKNYDLRFIMSLVDEFKVEAGKRLLKQNPSEMELRCIINNVESLRSEAQKMLRK
;
A
#
# COMPACT_ATOMS: atom_id res chain seq x y z
N MET A 1 6.50 -33.71 -15.91
CA MET A 1 5.69 -32.82 -15.06
C MET A 1 6.61 -32.31 -13.98
N TYR A 2 6.85 -31.00 -13.89
CA TYR A 2 7.75 -30.47 -12.85
C TYR A 2 7.08 -30.57 -11.48
N SER A 3 7.88 -30.90 -10.46
CA SER A 3 7.44 -30.78 -9.07
C SER A 3 7.32 -29.31 -8.66
N THR A 4 6.49 -29.01 -7.65
CA THR A 4 6.36 -27.66 -7.09
C THR A 4 7.73 -27.08 -6.70
N LYS A 5 8.57 -27.90 -6.07
CA LYS A 5 9.93 -27.51 -5.64
C LYS A 5 10.83 -27.11 -6.81
N GLU A 6 10.75 -27.82 -7.94
CA GLU A 6 11.51 -27.47 -9.15
C GLU A 6 11.03 -26.16 -9.77
N ILE A 7 9.71 -25.88 -9.75
CA ILE A 7 9.16 -24.61 -10.24
C ILE A 7 9.62 -23.45 -9.37
N GLU A 8 9.55 -23.62 -8.04
CA GLU A 8 10.00 -22.62 -7.09
C GLU A 8 11.49 -22.28 -7.26
N GLU A 9 12.34 -23.29 -7.39
CA GLU A 9 13.78 -23.06 -7.59
C GLU A 9 14.05 -22.36 -8.93
N LYS A 10 13.32 -22.70 -10.00
CA LYS A 10 13.41 -21.99 -11.28
C LYS A 10 13.01 -20.52 -11.16
N LEU A 11 11.91 -20.23 -10.46
CA LEU A 11 11.47 -18.85 -10.23
C LEU A 11 12.49 -18.07 -9.40
N ARG A 12 13.10 -18.70 -8.39
CA ARG A 12 14.17 -18.07 -7.59
C ARG A 12 15.42 -17.80 -8.43
N ASN A 13 15.82 -18.71 -9.30
CA ASN A 13 16.95 -18.51 -10.21
C ASN A 13 16.67 -17.37 -11.20
N LEU A 14 15.49 -17.37 -11.83
CA LEU A 14 15.09 -16.28 -12.72
C LEU A 14 15.07 -14.94 -11.99
N TRP A 15 14.58 -14.90 -10.76
CA TRP A 15 14.61 -13.68 -9.94
C TRP A 15 16.03 -13.21 -9.66
N ARG A 16 16.97 -14.12 -9.34
CA ARG A 16 18.39 -13.76 -9.15
C ARG A 16 18.97 -13.10 -10.40
N GLU A 17 18.66 -13.62 -11.59
CA GLU A 17 19.12 -13.07 -12.87
C GLU A 17 18.48 -11.71 -13.19
N LEU A 18 17.17 -11.58 -12.98
CA LEU A 18 16.42 -10.35 -13.27
C LEU A 18 16.74 -9.23 -12.29
N LYS A 19 16.97 -9.55 -11.00
CA LYS A 19 17.27 -8.56 -9.95
C LYS A 19 18.57 -7.81 -10.22
N ALA A 20 19.51 -8.42 -10.94
CA ALA A 20 20.75 -7.80 -11.40
C ALA A 20 20.53 -6.77 -12.52
N GLN A 21 19.37 -6.78 -13.16
CA GLN A 21 18.99 -5.83 -14.21
C GLN A 21 18.22 -4.63 -13.61
N GLN A 22 18.11 -3.55 -14.39
CA GLN A 22 17.31 -2.38 -14.01
C GLN A 22 15.82 -2.65 -14.29
N LEU A 23 15.17 -3.39 -13.39
CA LEU A 23 13.72 -3.62 -13.42
C LEU A 23 12.97 -2.30 -13.16
N ASN A 24 11.95 -2.02 -13.98
CA ASN A 24 11.06 -0.88 -13.76
C ASN A 24 9.95 -1.21 -12.74
N ASN A 25 9.26 -0.17 -12.28
CA ASN A 25 8.21 -0.32 -11.27
C ASN A 25 7.08 -1.26 -11.73
N ASP A 26 6.69 -1.22 -13.00
CA ASP A 26 5.61 -2.04 -13.54
C ASP A 26 5.94 -3.54 -13.46
N GLN A 27 7.16 -3.91 -13.84
CA GLN A 27 7.67 -5.28 -13.72
C GLN A 27 7.67 -5.73 -12.26
N LEU A 28 8.11 -4.87 -11.34
CA LEU A 28 8.10 -5.18 -9.92
C LEU A 28 6.66 -5.36 -9.39
N ARG A 29 5.71 -4.52 -9.82
CA ARG A 29 4.28 -4.70 -9.48
C ARG A 29 3.75 -6.06 -9.96
N TYR A 30 4.10 -6.49 -11.17
CA TYR A 30 3.70 -7.82 -11.65
C TYR A 30 4.23 -8.94 -10.77
N PHE A 31 5.50 -8.86 -10.34
CA PHE A 31 6.06 -9.86 -9.43
C PHE A 31 5.38 -9.87 -8.07
N ILE A 32 5.05 -8.69 -7.53
CA ILE A 32 4.30 -8.56 -6.27
C ILE A 32 2.93 -9.24 -6.36
N MET A 33 2.21 -9.05 -7.47
CA MET A 33 0.84 -9.57 -7.63
C MET A 33 0.79 -11.06 -7.96
N LEU A 34 1.78 -11.57 -8.71
CA LEU A 34 1.67 -12.91 -9.32
C LEU A 34 2.57 -13.96 -8.67
N LEU A 35 3.65 -13.55 -7.99
CA LEU A 35 4.69 -14.49 -7.56
C LEU A 35 4.92 -14.43 -6.05
N GLU A 36 4.11 -15.20 -5.32
CA GLU A 36 4.13 -15.28 -3.85
C GLU A 36 5.54 -15.51 -3.27
N ILE A 37 6.35 -16.33 -3.94
CA ILE A 37 7.68 -16.72 -3.47
C ILE A 37 8.74 -15.59 -3.50
N ILE A 38 8.53 -14.56 -4.34
CA ILE A 38 9.45 -13.41 -4.48
C ILE A 38 8.79 -12.07 -4.21
N LYS A 39 7.48 -12.03 -3.90
CA LYS A 39 6.72 -10.78 -3.76
C LYS A 39 7.36 -9.80 -2.78
N THR A 40 7.88 -10.29 -1.65
CA THR A 40 8.50 -9.44 -0.62
C THR A 40 9.77 -8.78 -1.14
N GLU A 41 10.65 -9.54 -1.81
CA GLU A 41 11.87 -8.99 -2.39
C GLU A 41 11.58 -7.99 -3.52
N ALA A 42 10.55 -8.26 -4.33
CA ALA A 42 10.09 -7.32 -5.35
C ALA A 42 9.53 -6.03 -4.74
N GLY A 43 8.79 -6.14 -3.65
CA GLY A 43 8.29 -5.01 -2.87
C GLY A 43 9.41 -4.17 -2.25
N GLU A 44 10.43 -4.80 -1.67
CA GLU A 44 11.62 -4.10 -1.14
C GLU A 44 12.33 -3.32 -2.24
N LYS A 45 12.59 -3.97 -3.38
CA LYS A 45 13.23 -3.34 -4.54
C LYS A 45 12.39 -2.19 -5.10
N LEU A 46 11.05 -2.29 -5.09
CA LEU A 46 10.16 -1.22 -5.53
C LEU A 46 10.21 -0.01 -4.56
N LEU A 47 10.34 -0.25 -3.26
CA LEU A 47 10.48 0.81 -2.25
C LEU A 47 11.80 1.56 -2.34
N GLU A 48 12.88 0.89 -2.76
CA GLU A 48 14.22 1.46 -2.95
C GLU A 48 14.32 2.37 -4.19
N GLN A 49 13.39 2.26 -5.13
CA GLN A 49 13.33 3.12 -6.31
C GLN A 49 12.59 4.44 -6.00
N ASN A 50 12.00 5.04 -7.02
CA ASN A 50 11.09 6.18 -6.89
C ASN A 50 9.64 5.73 -7.17
N PRO A 51 9.00 4.97 -6.25
CA PRO A 51 7.63 4.48 -6.45
C PRO A 51 6.64 5.65 -6.46
N ALA A 52 5.70 5.61 -7.39
CA ALA A 52 4.53 6.49 -7.39
C ALA A 52 3.48 6.00 -6.37
N ASP A 53 2.47 6.81 -6.08
CA ASP A 53 1.36 6.43 -5.18
C ASP A 53 0.77 5.05 -5.52
N TYR A 54 0.58 4.78 -6.81
CA TYR A 54 0.03 3.52 -7.31
C TYR A 54 0.91 2.30 -6.98
N ASP A 55 2.23 2.47 -7.02
CA ASP A 55 3.21 1.44 -6.63
C ASP A 55 3.09 1.12 -5.14
N LEU A 56 3.02 2.17 -4.32
CA LEU A 56 2.92 2.04 -2.86
C LEU A 56 1.62 1.34 -2.45
N ARG A 57 0.51 1.63 -3.13
CA ARG A 57 -0.77 0.91 -2.93
C ARG A 57 -0.62 -0.60 -3.15
N HIS A 58 0.14 -1.02 -4.16
CA HIS A 58 0.34 -2.45 -4.43
C HIS A 58 1.09 -3.13 -3.28
N ILE A 59 2.11 -2.47 -2.74
CA ILE A 59 2.85 -3.01 -1.60
C ILE A 59 1.96 -3.10 -0.37
N ILE A 60 1.20 -2.03 -0.06
CA ILE A 60 0.25 -2.00 1.05
C ILE A 60 -0.78 -3.12 0.93
N LEU A 61 -1.29 -3.39 -0.28
CA LEU A 61 -2.32 -4.40 -0.51
C LEU A 61 -1.80 -5.82 -0.39
N TRP A 62 -0.62 -6.11 -0.95
CA TRP A 62 -0.18 -7.48 -1.22
C TRP A 62 0.92 -8.00 -0.28
N ILE A 63 1.59 -7.13 0.49
CA ILE A 63 2.75 -7.49 1.29
C ILE A 63 2.62 -6.95 2.71
N ASP A 64 2.06 -7.78 3.61
CA ASP A 64 1.82 -7.42 5.02
C ASP A 64 3.06 -6.85 5.71
N SER A 65 4.23 -7.48 5.54
CA SER A 65 5.49 -7.08 6.21
C SER A 65 6.06 -5.74 5.74
N LEU A 66 5.65 -5.24 4.56
CA LEU A 66 6.12 -3.97 4.01
C LEU A 66 5.05 -2.87 4.08
N ARG A 67 3.86 -3.21 4.56
CA ARG A 67 2.69 -2.33 4.52
C ARG A 67 2.92 -1.01 5.22
N GLU A 68 3.47 -1.03 6.44
CA GLU A 68 3.77 0.18 7.21
C GLU A 68 4.80 1.06 6.50
N LYS A 69 5.90 0.47 6.00
CA LYS A 69 6.95 1.20 5.28
C LYS A 69 6.40 1.87 4.01
N ALA A 70 5.56 1.17 3.25
CA ALA A 70 4.93 1.71 2.06
C ALA A 70 3.90 2.82 2.38
N ALA A 71 3.10 2.64 3.42
CA ALA A 71 2.13 3.65 3.85
C ALA A 71 2.80 4.92 4.36
N LYS A 72 3.89 4.80 5.12
CA LYS A 72 4.70 5.95 5.54
C LYS A 72 5.19 6.75 4.32
N LYS A 73 5.77 6.05 3.33
CA LYS A 73 6.27 6.69 2.09
C LYS A 73 5.13 7.33 1.30
N LEU A 74 3.93 6.73 1.31
CA LEU A 74 2.74 7.29 0.64
C LEU A 74 2.25 8.56 1.34
N LEU A 75 2.28 8.60 2.67
CA LEU A 75 1.94 9.80 3.45
C LEU A 75 2.93 10.95 3.20
N GLU A 76 4.18 10.65 2.88
CA GLU A 76 5.19 11.65 2.50
C GLU A 76 4.93 12.24 1.09
N GLN A 77 4.16 11.57 0.23
CA GLN A 77 3.87 11.99 -1.16
C GLN A 77 2.64 12.91 -1.33
N ASN A 78 2.11 13.47 -0.23
CA ASN A 78 0.85 14.24 -0.23
C ASN A 78 -0.33 13.47 -0.86
N PRO A 79 -0.75 12.36 -0.22
CA PRO A 79 -1.73 11.43 -0.77
C PRO A 79 -3.11 12.05 -0.95
N LYS A 80 -3.87 11.55 -1.93
CA LYS A 80 -5.26 11.94 -2.17
C LYS A 80 -6.20 11.28 -1.17
N ASN A 81 -7.46 11.71 -1.10
CA ASN A 81 -8.46 11.11 -0.22
C ASN A 81 -8.57 9.58 -0.36
N TYR A 82 -8.50 9.07 -1.59
CA TYR A 82 -8.52 7.63 -1.86
C TYR A 82 -7.36 6.89 -1.18
N ASP A 83 -6.15 7.42 -1.25
CA ASP A 83 -4.96 6.87 -0.60
C ASP A 83 -5.09 6.89 0.92
N LEU A 84 -5.60 7.99 1.48
CA LEU A 84 -5.81 8.13 2.91
C LEU A 84 -6.83 7.11 3.44
N ARG A 85 -7.92 6.89 2.70
CA ARG A 85 -8.87 5.82 3.02
C ARG A 85 -8.20 4.45 2.98
N PHE A 86 -7.36 4.21 1.97
CA PHE A 86 -6.66 2.94 1.81
C PHE A 86 -5.73 2.66 3.00
N ILE A 87 -4.95 3.65 3.41
CA ILE A 87 -4.08 3.56 4.59
C ILE A 87 -4.93 3.33 5.85
N MET A 88 -6.00 4.10 6.03
CA MET A 88 -6.88 3.99 7.19
C MET A 88 -7.53 2.60 7.33
N SER A 89 -7.80 1.93 6.22
CA SER A 89 -8.41 0.59 6.20
C SER A 89 -7.42 -0.55 6.42
N LEU A 90 -6.15 -0.39 6.02
CA LEU A 90 -5.19 -1.50 5.99
C LEU A 90 -4.03 -1.36 6.97
N VAL A 91 -3.73 -0.15 7.46
CA VAL A 91 -2.52 0.15 8.22
C VAL A 91 -2.88 0.80 9.55
N ASP A 92 -3.00 -0.03 10.58
CA ASP A 92 -3.46 0.41 11.90
C ASP A 92 -2.59 1.52 12.50
N GLU A 93 -1.26 1.42 12.34
CA GLU A 93 -0.31 2.41 12.83
C GLU A 93 -0.58 3.83 12.31
N PHE A 94 -1.01 3.96 11.05
CA PHE A 94 -1.26 5.25 10.41
C PHE A 94 -2.74 5.62 10.30
N LYS A 95 -3.64 4.80 10.85
CA LYS A 95 -5.10 4.96 10.72
C LYS A 95 -5.59 6.32 11.20
N VAL A 96 -5.14 6.75 12.38
CA VAL A 96 -5.53 8.05 12.96
C VAL A 96 -4.95 9.22 12.16
N GLU A 97 -3.68 9.12 11.74
CA GLU A 97 -3.04 10.16 10.95
C GLU A 97 -3.73 10.35 9.59
N ALA A 98 -4.02 9.24 8.90
CA ALA A 98 -4.70 9.25 7.62
C ALA A 98 -6.10 9.87 7.75
N GLY A 99 -6.85 9.52 8.79
CA GLY A 99 -8.16 10.12 9.08
C GLY A 99 -8.08 11.64 9.35
N LYS A 100 -7.08 12.10 10.12
CA LYS A 100 -6.86 13.53 10.38
C LYS A 100 -6.53 14.30 9.11
N ARG A 101 -5.71 13.73 8.23
CA ARG A 101 -5.39 14.34 6.93
C ARG A 101 -6.61 14.39 6.03
N LEU A 102 -7.42 13.32 6.01
CA LEU A 102 -8.63 13.24 5.19
C LEU A 102 -9.66 14.30 5.59
N LEU A 103 -9.85 14.55 6.89
CA LEU A 103 -10.72 15.64 7.39
C LEU A 103 -10.31 17.02 6.88
N LYS A 104 -9.01 17.23 6.63
CA LYS A 104 -8.47 18.49 6.11
C LYS A 104 -8.55 18.62 4.58
N GLN A 105 -8.86 17.55 3.86
CA GLN A 105 -8.88 17.50 2.39
C GLN A 105 -10.30 17.59 1.80
N ASN A 106 -11.20 18.33 2.45
CA ASN A 106 -12.60 18.51 2.02
C ASN A 106 -13.28 17.15 1.67
N PRO A 107 -13.43 16.25 2.66
CA PRO A 107 -13.93 14.91 2.42
C PRO A 107 -15.39 14.93 1.97
N SER A 108 -15.74 14.00 1.08
CA SER A 108 -17.14 13.69 0.74
C SER A 108 -17.89 13.12 1.93
N GLU A 109 -19.23 13.10 1.87
CA GLU A 109 -20.06 12.43 2.88
C GLU A 109 -19.65 10.96 3.09
N MET A 110 -19.33 10.26 1.99
CA MET A 110 -18.86 8.86 2.06
C MET A 110 -17.53 8.74 2.82
N GLU A 111 -16.61 9.67 2.60
CA GLU A 111 -15.33 9.73 3.32
C GLU A 111 -15.50 10.06 4.79
N LEU A 112 -16.41 10.96 5.13
CA LEU A 112 -16.75 11.27 6.52
C LEU A 112 -17.37 10.06 7.22
N ARG A 113 -18.28 9.34 6.57
CA ARG A 113 -18.83 8.06 7.09
C ARG A 113 -17.73 7.01 7.27
N CYS A 114 -16.75 6.97 6.36
CA CYS A 114 -15.60 6.09 6.47
C CYS A 114 -14.79 6.40 7.74
N ILE A 115 -14.49 7.67 8.02
CA ILE A 115 -13.79 8.09 9.26
C ILE A 115 -14.59 7.71 10.51
N ILE A 116 -15.89 7.98 10.54
CA ILE A 116 -16.79 7.67 11.68
C ILE A 116 -16.75 6.18 12.06
N ASN A 117 -16.71 5.31 11.05
CA ASN A 117 -16.73 3.86 11.23
C ASN A 117 -15.37 3.28 11.58
N ASN A 118 -14.27 3.89 11.11
CA ASN A 118 -12.93 3.30 11.21
C ASN A 118 -12.04 3.97 12.27
N VAL A 119 -12.31 5.20 12.68
CA VAL A 119 -11.43 5.97 13.57
C VAL A 119 -12.24 6.60 14.70
N GLU A 120 -12.36 5.88 15.81
CA GLU A 120 -13.18 6.28 16.95
C GLU A 120 -12.83 7.68 17.48
N SER A 121 -11.53 7.99 17.59
CA SER A 121 -11.06 9.28 18.08
C SER A 121 -11.43 10.48 17.19
N LEU A 122 -11.82 10.25 15.93
CA LEU A 122 -12.21 11.29 14.98
C LEU A 122 -13.72 11.33 14.71
N ARG A 123 -14.50 10.41 15.29
CA ARG A 123 -15.93 10.25 15.02
C ARG A 123 -16.72 11.55 15.23
N SER A 124 -16.51 12.20 16.36
CA SER A 124 -17.23 13.43 16.72
C SER A 124 -16.95 14.59 15.76
N GLU A 125 -15.72 14.71 15.26
CA GLU A 125 -15.34 15.74 14.30
C GLU A 125 -15.99 15.48 12.93
N ALA A 126 -15.88 14.24 12.43
CA ALA A 126 -16.50 13.84 11.18
C ALA A 126 -18.04 13.99 11.20
N GLN A 127 -18.69 13.64 12.32
CA GLN A 127 -20.15 13.82 12.49
C GLN A 127 -20.56 15.30 12.46
N LYS A 128 -19.75 16.20 13.00
CA LYS A 128 -20.02 17.65 12.93
C LYS A 128 -19.95 18.15 11.49
N MET A 129 -19.00 17.64 10.68
CA MET A 129 -18.89 18.02 9.28
C MET A 129 -20.06 17.53 8.43
N LEU A 130 -20.62 16.35 8.71
CA LEU A 130 -21.80 15.83 8.00
C LEU A 130 -23.10 16.62 8.22
N ARG A 131 -23.17 17.38 9.32
CA ARG A 131 -24.37 18.15 9.69
C ARG A 131 -24.33 19.60 9.19
N LYS A 132 -23.24 20.01 8.55
CA LYS A 132 -23.08 21.33 7.93
C LYS A 132 -23.62 21.28 6.50
#